data_AF-A0A1G5PHI9-F1
#
_entry.id   AF-A0A1G5PHI9-F1
#
_cell.length_a   1.000
_cell.length_b   1.000
_cell.length_c   1.000
_cell.angle_alpha   90.00
_cell.angle_beta   90.00
_cell.angle_gamma   90.00
#
_symmetry.space_group_name_H-M   'P 1'
#
loop_
_entity.id
_entity.type
_entity.pdbx_description
1 polymer ?
#
loop_
_entity_poly.entity_id
_entity_poly.type
_entity_poly.pdbx_seq_one_letter_code
_entity_poly.pdbx_strand_id
1 'polypeptide(L)' 'MEDSNEGRSQPYQDVLAWLRTATVEEIRGALAISWGLSRDDLERRIRSMMKSDRPMLANEFPKLRTGRISL' A
#
# COMPACT_ATOMS: atom_id res chain seq x y z
N MET A 1 28.66 -3.57 -14.19
CA MET A 1 27.74 -3.03 -13.17
C MET A 1 26.62 -2.37 -13.95
N GLU A 2 25.57 -3.13 -14.22
CA GLU A 2 24.34 -2.63 -14.81
C GLU A 2 23.25 -3.02 -13.81
N ASP A 3 23.05 -2.13 -12.85
CA ASP A 3 21.98 -2.17 -11.87
C ASP A 3 20.65 -2.00 -12.62
N SER A 4 20.12 -3.10 -13.14
CA SER A 4 18.77 -3.18 -13.71
C SER A 4 17.71 -3.01 -12.61
N ASN A 5 17.61 -1.80 -12.06
CA ASN A 5 16.56 -1.37 -11.12
C ASN A 5 15.33 -0.78 -11.84
N GLU A 6 15.35 -0.72 -13.17
CA GLU A 6 14.29 -0.08 -13.97
C GLU A 6 12.96 -0.85 -14.03
N GLY A 7 12.95 -2.15 -13.72
CA GLY A 7 11.72 -2.97 -13.82
C GLY A 7 10.85 -3.02 -12.56
N ARG A 8 11.40 -2.72 -11.37
CA ARG A 8 10.66 -2.85 -10.10
C ARG A 8 9.90 -1.59 -9.69
N SER A 9 10.11 -0.47 -10.37
CA SER A 9 9.70 0.83 -9.85
C SER A 9 8.40 1.40 -10.44
N GLN A 10 8.02 1.09 -11.68
CA GLN A 10 6.81 1.67 -12.29
C GLN A 10 5.51 1.23 -11.60
N PRO A 11 5.18 -0.07 -11.51
CA PRO A 11 3.98 -0.50 -10.78
C PRO A 11 4.06 -0.16 -9.28
N TYR A 12 5.27 0.05 -8.76
CA TYR A 12 5.46 0.50 -7.38
C TYR A 12 5.09 1.98 -7.19
N GLN A 13 5.60 2.87 -8.02
CA GLN A 13 5.30 4.30 -7.95
C GLN A 13 3.84 4.58 -8.33
N ASP A 14 3.28 3.85 -9.29
CA ASP A 14 1.89 4.05 -9.74
C ASP A 14 0.88 3.78 -8.62
N VAL A 15 1.05 2.71 -7.85
CA VAL A 15 0.14 2.41 -6.73
C VAL A 15 0.33 3.39 -5.57
N LEU A 16 1.53 3.92 -5.34
CA LEU A 16 1.73 4.97 -4.32
C LEU A 16 1.12 6.30 -4.76
N ALA A 17 1.29 6.67 -6.03
CA ALA A 17 0.66 7.85 -6.62
C ALA A 17 -0.87 7.73 -6.58
N TRP A 18 -1.41 6.56 -6.92
CA TRP A 18 -2.82 6.26 -6.78
C TRP A 18 -3.28 6.33 -5.32
N LEU A 19 -2.56 5.73 -4.37
CA LEU A 19 -2.91 5.79 -2.94
C LEU A 19 -2.91 7.22 -2.36
N ARG A 20 -2.21 8.16 -2.99
CA ARG A 20 -2.24 9.58 -2.57
C ARG A 20 -3.57 10.24 -2.92
N THR A 21 -4.15 9.92 -4.08
CA THR A 21 -5.36 10.56 -4.60
C THR A 21 -6.63 9.74 -4.39
N ALA A 22 -6.51 8.43 -4.24
CA ALA A 22 -7.62 7.51 -4.08
C ALA A 22 -8.45 7.80 -2.82
N THR A 23 -9.75 7.63 -2.93
CA THR A 23 -10.68 7.67 -1.81
C THR A 23 -10.51 6.43 -0.92
N VAL A 24 -11.02 6.51 0.31
CA VAL A 24 -10.99 5.37 1.24
C VAL A 24 -11.80 4.19 0.66
N GLU A 25 -12.91 4.46 -0.03
CA GLU A 25 -13.75 3.43 -0.64
C GLU A 25 -13.03 2.70 -1.77
N GLU A 26 -12.31 3.42 -2.64
CA GLU A 26 -11.48 2.81 -3.68
C GLU A 26 -10.38 1.91 -3.09
N ILE A 27 -9.75 2.34 -2.00
CA ILE A 27 -8.75 1.54 -1.29
C ILE A 27 -9.39 0.28 -0.68
N ARG A 28 -10.58 0.39 -0.07
CA ARG A 28 -11.33 -0.77 0.44
C ARG A 28 -11.69 -1.73 -0.70
N GLY A 29 -12.17 -1.21 -1.83
CA GLY A 29 -12.50 -1.99 -3.02
C GLY A 29 -11.29 -2.74 -3.57
N ALA A 30 -10.16 -2.05 -3.73
CA ALA A 30 -8.90 -2.65 -4.17
C ALA A 30 -8.46 -3.78 -3.22
N LEU A 31 -8.55 -3.59 -1.90
CA LEU A 31 -8.25 -4.63 -0.92
C LEU A 31 -9.23 -5.82 -0.99
N ALA A 32 -10.51 -5.58 -1.28
CA ALA A 32 -11.51 -6.63 -1.38
C ALA A 32 -11.26 -7.55 -2.60
N ILE A 33 -10.79 -6.99 -3.71
CA ILE A 33 -10.48 -7.74 -4.94
C ILE A 33 -9.03 -8.22 -5.02
N SER A 34 -8.15 -7.80 -4.11
CA SER A 34 -6.75 -8.23 -4.10
C SER A 34 -6.55 -9.52 -3.32
N TRP A 35 -5.72 -10.42 -3.86
CA TRP A 35 -5.37 -11.69 -3.24
C TRP A 35 -3.86 -11.96 -3.28
N GLY A 36 -3.39 -12.80 -2.35
CA GLY A 36 -1.99 -13.23 -2.26
C GLY A 36 -1.01 -12.05 -2.16
N LEU A 37 0.10 -12.14 -2.91
CA LEU A 37 1.20 -11.18 -2.87
C LEU A 37 0.77 -9.74 -3.20
N SER A 38 -0.22 -9.56 -4.09
CA SER A 38 -0.74 -8.22 -4.44
C SER A 38 -1.46 -7.56 -3.27
N ARG A 39 -2.15 -8.35 -2.45
CA ARG A 39 -2.82 -7.86 -1.24
C ARG A 39 -1.81 -7.45 -0.18
N ASP A 40 -0.83 -8.30 0.11
CA ASP A 40 0.20 -8.02 1.12
C ASP A 40 1.05 -6.79 0.77
N ASP A 41 1.32 -6.59 -0.52
CA ASP A 41 2.01 -5.41 -1.01
C ASP A 41 1.15 -4.14 -0.86
N LEU A 42 -0.14 -4.20 -1.23
CA LEU A 42 -1.08 -3.10 -1.03
C LEU A 42 -1.22 -2.74 0.46
N GLU A 43 -1.35 -3.72 1.34
CA GLU A 43 -1.41 -3.51 2.80
C GLU A 43 -0.12 -2.89 3.36
N ARG A 44 1.05 -3.29 2.86
CA ARG A 44 2.34 -2.64 3.22
C ARG A 44 2.39 -1.19 2.78
N ARG A 45 1.90 -0.88 1.59
CA ARG A 45 1.91 0.50 1.05
C ARG A 45 0.93 1.39 1.78
N ILE A 46 -0.28 0.90 2.07
CA ILE A 46 -1.24 1.62 2.91
C ILE A 46 -0.62 1.92 4.29
N ARG A 47 0.08 0.96 4.91
CA ARG A 47 0.84 1.21 6.15
C ARG A 47 1.90 2.30 6.00
N SER A 48 2.62 2.33 4.88
CA SER A 48 3.58 3.40 4.59
C SER A 48 2.89 4.76 4.51
N MET A 49 1.73 4.83 3.84
CA MET A 49 0.93 6.04 3.71
C MET A 49 0.38 6.52 5.07
N MET A 50 -0.02 5.61 5.96
CA MET A 50 -0.43 5.96 7.32
C MET A 50 0.67 6.67 8.11
N LYS A 51 1.93 6.36 7.84
CA LYS A 51 3.08 6.96 8.54
C LYS A 51 3.56 8.26 7.91
N SER A 52 3.23 8.50 6.65
CA SER A 52 3.75 9.62 5.85
C SER A 52 2.62 10.57 5.46
N ASP A 53 2.02 10.37 4.29
CA ASP A 53 1.17 11.37 3.65
C ASP A 53 -0.31 11.33 4.12
N ARG A 54 -0.80 10.20 4.65
CA ARG A 54 -2.23 10.00 4.95
C ARG A 54 -2.47 9.31 6.30
N PRO A 55 -2.19 9.97 7.44
CA PRO A 55 -2.37 9.39 8.77
C PRO A 55 -3.82 8.99 9.08
N MET A 56 -4.81 9.64 8.45
CA MET A 56 -6.24 9.29 8.59
C MET A 56 -6.55 7.84 8.19
N LEU A 57 -5.76 7.23 7.28
CA LEU A 57 -5.95 5.83 6.88
C LEU A 57 -5.78 4.88 8.06
N ALA A 58 -5.08 5.28 9.12
CA ALA A 58 -4.93 4.48 10.33
C ALA A 58 -6.29 4.28 11.04
N ASN A 59 -7.18 5.27 10.96
CA ASN A 59 -8.53 5.17 11.53
C ASN A 59 -9.44 4.31 10.66
N GLU A 60 -9.28 4.40 9.34
CA GLU A 60 -10.09 3.67 8.36
C GLU A 60 -9.72 2.19 8.25
N PHE A 61 -8.44 1.88 8.41
CA PHE A 61 -7.87 0.54 8.29
C PHE A 61 -7.13 0.13 9.58
N PRO A 62 -7.83 0.03 10.73
CA PRO A 62 -7.18 -0.21 12.03
C PRO A 62 -6.46 -1.57 12.08
N LYS A 63 -6.93 -2.57 11.31
CA LYS A 63 -6.29 -3.89 11.18
C LYS A 63 -4.86 -3.80 10.64
N LEU A 64 -4.57 -2.79 9.81
CA LEU A 64 -3.26 -2.59 9.22
C LEU A 64 -2.29 -1.85 10.16
N ARG A 65 -2.78 -1.17 11.19
CA ARG A 65 -1.90 -0.53 12.22
C ARG A 65 -1.12 -1.56 13.02
N THR A 66 -1.75 -2.71 13.29
CA THR A 66 -1.24 -3.75 14.20
C THR A 66 -0.58 -4.89 13.42
N GLY A 67 -0.05 -4.62 12.23
CA GLY A 67 0.76 -5.60 11.51
C GLY A 67 2.10 -5.80 12.21
N ARG A 68 2.12 -6.62 13.28
CA ARG A 68 3.34 -7.21 13.82
C ARG A 68 4.09 -7.83 12.66
N ILE A 69 5.33 -7.38 12.47
CA ILE A 69 6.33 -8.15 11.74
C ILE A 69 6.44 -9.44 12.54
N SER A 70 5.84 -10.53 12.04
CA SER A 70 6.24 -11.85 12.51
C SER A 70 7.64 -12.03 11.90
N LEU A 71 8.64 -11.75 12.72
CA LEU A 71 10.05 -12.07 12.50
C LEU A 71 10.22 -13.58 12.36
#